data_AF-A0A8C0U928-F1
#
_entry.id   AF-A0A8C0U928-F1
#
_cell.length_a   1.000
_cell.length_b   1.000
_cell.length_c   1.000
_cell.angle_alpha   90.00
_cell.angle_beta   90.00
_cell.angle_gamma   90.00
#
_symmetry.space_group_name_H-M   'P 1'
#
loop_
_entity.id
_entity.type
_entity.pdbx_description
1 polymer ?
#
loop_
_entity_poly.entity_id
_entity_poly.type
_entity_poly.pdbx_seq_one_letter_code
_entity_poly.pdbx_strand_id
1 'polypeptide(L)'
;ELSHRCGPGGGSRTRGKTVVHQLSVSLEDLYNGSTRKLSLQKNIICRKCGGCGVREGAQRRCPKCHGSGMEVRIHQLGPSMIQQIQTVCSQCQGQGEWIRPRDCCLTCNGRKVVREKKILSVHLDKGELGLNAERGCPKTPCAGAGR
;
A
#
# COMPACT_ATOMS: atom_id res chain seq x y z
N GLU A 1 -7.44 -3.77 25.92
CA GLU A 1 -6.56 -2.68 25.47
C GLU A 1 -6.88 -2.31 24.03
N LEU A 2 -7.11 -1.02 23.77
CA LEU A 2 -7.68 -0.49 22.54
C LEU A 2 -6.70 -0.62 21.37
N SER A 3 -7.06 -1.47 20.42
CA SER A 3 -6.47 -1.56 19.10
C SER A 3 -6.50 -0.21 18.37
N HIS A 4 -5.35 0.46 18.31
CA HIS A 4 -5.06 1.57 17.40
C HIS A 4 -5.08 1.07 15.95
N ARG A 5 -6.27 0.77 15.42
CA ARG A 5 -6.44 0.46 14.00
C ARG A 5 -6.56 1.78 13.24
N CYS A 6 -5.52 2.12 12.49
CA CYS A 6 -5.67 2.98 11.32
C CYS A 6 -6.84 2.49 10.50
N GLY A 7 -7.83 3.36 10.27
CA GLY A 7 -9.09 3.01 9.66
C GLY A 7 -8.90 2.42 8.26
N PRO A 8 -9.81 1.54 7.80
CA PRO A 8 -9.76 0.96 6.46
C PRO A 8 -10.13 2.04 5.43
N GLY A 9 -9.15 2.82 5.01
CA GLY A 9 -9.22 3.54 3.74
C GLY A 9 -9.32 2.48 2.64
N GLY A 10 -10.50 2.33 2.05
CA GLY A 10 -10.85 1.35 1.03
C GLY A 10 -10.01 1.51 -0.24
N GLY A 11 -8.77 1.06 -0.19
CA GLY A 11 -8.03 0.66 -1.38
C GLY A 11 -8.49 -0.73 -1.73
N SER A 12 -9.26 -0.87 -2.81
CA SER A 12 -9.34 -2.14 -3.56
C SER A 12 -7.95 -2.77 -3.55
N ARG A 13 -7.83 -4.02 -3.08
CA ARG A 13 -6.56 -4.77 -3.06
C ARG A 13 -6.08 -4.92 -4.49
N THR A 14 -5.49 -3.86 -5.04
CA THR A 14 -4.90 -3.87 -6.36
C THR A 14 -3.70 -4.77 -6.19
N ARG A 15 -3.83 -6.03 -6.63
CA ARG A 15 -2.69 -6.95 -6.68
C ARG A 15 -1.57 -6.18 -7.39
N GLY A 16 -0.43 -6.05 -6.72
CA GLY A 16 0.70 -5.31 -7.27
C GLY A 16 1.00 -5.82 -8.68
N LYS A 17 1.20 -4.90 -9.62
CA LYS A 17 1.52 -5.24 -11.02
C LYS A 17 2.75 -6.16 -11.03
N THR A 18 2.66 -7.27 -11.74
CA THR A 18 3.80 -8.16 -11.95
C THR A 18 4.89 -7.39 -12.67
N VAL A 19 6.10 -7.38 -12.12
CA VAL A 19 7.28 -6.78 -12.74
C VAL A 19 8.03 -7.90 -13.45
N VAL A 20 8.13 -7.80 -14.79
CA VAL A 20 8.90 -8.75 -15.61
C VAL A 20 10.28 -8.16 -15.85
N HIS A 21 11.33 -8.87 -15.43
CA HIS A 21 12.72 -8.53 -15.73
C HIS A 21 13.30 -9.56 -16.70
N GLN A 22 13.73 -9.11 -17.87
CA GLN A 22 14.44 -9.94 -18.83
C GLN A 22 15.90 -10.08 -18.38
N LEU A 23 16.35 -11.32 -18.15
CA LEU A 23 17.72 -11.65 -17.80
C LEU A 23 18.40 -12.26 -19.03
N SER A 24 19.49 -11.65 -19.51
CA SER A 24 20.33 -12.27 -20.54
C SER A 24 21.26 -13.30 -19.91
N VAL A 25 21.19 -14.54 -20.39
CA VAL A 25 21.95 -15.68 -19.87
C VAL A 25 22.86 -16.23 -20.98
N SER A 26 24.09 -16.59 -20.64
CA SER A 26 25.04 -17.21 -21.57
C SER A 26 24.75 -18.71 -21.71
N LEU A 27 25.12 -19.34 -22.83
CA LEU A 27 24.92 -20.78 -23.04
C LEU A 27 25.62 -21.62 -21.96
N GLU A 28 26.81 -21.22 -21.54
CA GLU A 28 27.60 -21.89 -20.48
C GLU A 28 26.85 -21.92 -19.14
N ASP A 29 26.20 -20.80 -18.78
CA ASP A 29 25.40 -20.67 -17.57
C ASP A 29 24.14 -21.55 -17.60
N LEU A 30 23.61 -21.82 -18.80
CA LEU A 30 22.44 -22.69 -19.00
C LEU A 30 22.81 -24.18 -18.90
N TYR A 31 24.02 -24.56 -19.32
CA TYR A 31 24.53 -25.93 -19.22
C TYR A 31 25.00 -26.28 -17.80
N ASN A 32 25.71 -25.38 -17.15
CA ASN A 32 26.30 -25.62 -15.83
C ASN A 32 25.33 -25.32 -14.68
N GLY A 33 24.30 -24.48 -14.94
CA GLY A 33 23.48 -23.87 -13.92
C GLY A 33 24.24 -22.75 -13.21
N SER A 34 23.59 -21.63 -12.93
CA SER A 34 24.23 -20.49 -12.28
C SER A 34 23.29 -19.77 -11.33
N THR A 35 23.85 -19.06 -10.35
CA THR A 35 23.07 -18.24 -9.41
C THR A 35 23.34 -16.77 -9.68
N ARG A 36 22.33 -16.02 -10.12
CA ARG A 36 22.45 -14.57 -10.37
C ARG A 36 21.67 -13.77 -9.34
N LYS A 37 22.25 -12.64 -8.91
CA LYS A 37 21.64 -11.70 -7.96
C LYS A 37 20.98 -10.57 -8.73
N LEU A 38 19.68 -10.40 -8.56
CA LEU A 38 18.87 -9.33 -9.16
C LEU A 38 18.46 -8.33 -8.09
N SER A 39 18.74 -7.05 -8.29
CA SER A 39 18.29 -5.98 -7.39
C SER A 39 16.93 -5.46 -7.85
N LEU A 40 15.87 -5.73 -7.08
CA LEU A 40 14.53 -5.20 -7.35
C LEU A 40 14.18 -4.08 -6.37
N GLN A 41 13.50 -3.06 -6.89
CA GLN A 41 12.90 -2.01 -6.07
C GLN A 41 11.44 -2.36 -5.82
N LYS A 42 11.06 -2.53 -4.54
CA LYS A 42 9.67 -2.77 -4.15
C LYS A 42 9.18 -1.67 -3.23
N ASN A 43 7.93 -1.24 -3.44
CA ASN A 43 7.23 -0.43 -2.46
C ASN A 43 6.76 -1.32 -1.32
N ILE A 44 7.26 -1.06 -0.11
CA ILE A 44 6.81 -1.73 1.12
C ILE A 44 6.05 -0.73 1.99
N ILE A 45 5.22 -1.25 2.90
CA ILE A 45 4.55 -0.42 3.90
C ILE A 45 5.62 0.16 4.83
N CYS A 46 5.52 1.44 5.15
CA CYS A 46 6.46 2.10 6.03
C CYS A 46 6.42 1.46 7.42
N ARG A 47 7.54 0.86 7.85
CA ARG A 47 7.64 0.17 9.15
C ARG A 47 7.45 1.11 10.34
N LYS A 48 7.91 2.36 10.24
CA LYS A 48 7.85 3.35 11.33
C LYS A 48 6.44 3.89 11.63
N CYS A 49 5.52 3.81 10.67
CA CYS A 49 4.15 4.28 10.88
C CYS A 49 3.11 3.19 10.63
N GLY A 50 3.53 1.95 10.35
CA GLY A 50 2.63 0.83 10.03
C GLY A 50 1.68 1.08 8.85
N GLY A 51 2.00 2.02 7.96
CA GLY A 51 1.09 2.44 6.89
C GLY A 51 0.05 3.52 7.25
N CYS A 52 0.15 4.14 8.43
CA CYS A 52 -0.70 5.27 8.83
C CYS A 52 -0.26 6.60 8.21
N GLY A 53 1.02 6.78 7.90
CA GLY A 53 1.55 8.03 7.32
C GLY A 53 1.81 9.14 8.34
N VAL A 54 1.47 8.91 9.61
CA VAL A 54 1.71 9.80 10.74
C VAL A 54 2.74 9.24 11.71
N ARG A 55 3.28 10.10 12.58
CA ARG A 55 4.02 9.67 13.76
C ARG A 55 3.11 8.85 14.67
N GLU A 56 3.67 7.82 15.29
CA GLU A 56 2.95 6.97 16.24
C GLU A 56 2.28 7.84 17.32
N GLY A 57 0.99 7.58 17.59
CA GLY A 57 0.19 8.32 18.57
C GLY A 57 -0.33 9.70 18.14
N ALA A 58 0.07 10.24 16.99
CA ALA A 58 -0.38 11.55 16.50
C ALA A 58 -1.61 11.49 15.56
N GLN A 59 -2.20 10.31 15.39
CA GLN A 59 -3.36 10.09 14.53
C GLN A 59 -4.61 10.75 15.15
N ARG A 60 -5.24 11.67 14.41
CA ARG A 60 -6.51 12.28 14.81
C ARG A 60 -7.59 12.00 13.77
N ARG A 61 -8.80 11.74 14.24
CA ARG A 61 -9.97 11.60 13.37
C ARG A 61 -10.29 12.96 12.75
N CYS A 62 -10.72 12.95 11.50
CA CYS A 62 -11.17 14.17 10.84
C CYS A 62 -12.41 14.72 11.58
N PRO A 63 -12.42 16.00 12.00
CA PRO A 63 -13.55 16.57 12.75
C PRO A 63 -14.82 16.70 11.90
N LYS A 64 -14.68 16.82 10.56
CA LYS A 64 -15.81 16.94 9.64
C LYS A 64 -16.52 15.61 9.33
N CYS A 65 -15.75 14.53 9.12
CA CYS A 65 -16.32 13.25 8.72
C CYS A 65 -16.25 12.18 9.82
N HIS A 66 -15.70 12.51 10.99
CA HIS A 66 -15.55 11.62 12.15
C HIS A 66 -14.90 10.25 11.86
N GLY A 67 -14.10 10.15 10.78
CA GLY A 67 -13.49 8.88 10.34
C GLY A 67 -14.14 8.25 9.11
N SER A 68 -15.30 8.73 8.67
CA SER A 68 -16.07 8.15 7.55
C SER A 68 -15.47 8.46 6.17
N GLY A 69 -14.58 9.44 6.06
CA GLY A 69 -13.97 9.87 4.78
C GLY A 69 -14.92 10.60 3.83
N MET A 70 -16.23 10.59 4.10
CA MET A 70 -17.28 11.19 3.28
C MET A 70 -18.11 12.20 4.08
N GLU A 71 -18.61 13.23 3.41
CA GLU A 71 -19.43 14.33 3.93
C GLU A 71 -20.77 14.32 3.18
N VAL A 72 -21.90 14.25 3.90
CA VAL A 72 -23.24 14.30 3.29
C VAL A 72 -23.66 15.76 3.20
N ARG A 73 -23.90 16.24 1.98
CA ARG A 73 -24.45 17.58 1.71
C ARG A 73 -25.91 17.46 1.30
N ILE A 74 -26.76 18.24 1.97
CA ILE A 74 -28.17 18.32 1.62
C ILE A 74 -28.32 19.41 0.57
N HIS A 75 -28.81 19.05 -0.62
CA HIS A 75 -29.11 19.97 -1.69
C HIS A 75 -30.63 20.11 -1.80
N GLN A 76 -31.16 21.33 -1.58
CA GLN A 76 -32.57 21.62 -1.82
C GLN A 76 -32.75 21.99 -3.29
N LEU A 77 -33.50 21.17 -4.02
CA LEU A 77 -33.81 21.36 -5.44
C LEU A 77 -35.16 22.06 -5.63
N GLY A 78 -35.95 22.24 -4.56
CA GLY A 78 -37.23 22.93 -4.60
C GLY A 78 -38.02 22.84 -3.28
N PRO A 79 -39.25 23.37 -3.24
CA PRO A 79 -40.06 23.54 -2.02
C PRO A 79 -40.47 22.25 -1.27
N SER A 80 -40.16 21.06 -1.80
CA SER A 80 -40.42 19.77 -1.12
C SER A 80 -39.38 18.69 -1.39
N MET A 81 -38.28 19.02 -2.10
CA MET A 81 -37.31 18.03 -2.57
C MET A 81 -35.91 18.31 -2.04
N ILE A 82 -35.48 17.42 -1.14
CA ILE A 82 -34.15 17.41 -0.54
C ILE A 82 -33.39 16.18 -1.04
N GLN A 83 -32.28 16.42 -1.72
CA GLN A 83 -31.36 15.38 -2.17
C GLN A 83 -30.14 15.34 -1.25
N GLN A 84 -29.84 14.16 -0.70
CA GLN A 84 -28.61 13.94 0.05
C GLN A 84 -27.51 13.50 -0.92
N ILE A 85 -26.48 14.32 -1.08
CA ILE A 85 -25.32 14.04 -1.92
C ILE A 85 -24.16 13.67 -1.02
N GLN A 86 -23.66 12.44 -1.15
CA GLN A 86 -22.44 12.01 -0.47
C GLN A 86 -21.23 12.49 -1.27
N THR A 87 -20.46 13.42 -0.70
CA THR A 87 -19.23 13.94 -1.31
C THR A 87 -18.02 13.46 -0.53
N VAL A 88 -16.86 13.33 -1.18
CA VAL A 88 -15.60 13.11 -0.44
C VAL A 88 -15.34 14.25 0.53
N CYS A 89 -14.91 13.93 1.75
CA CYS A 89 -14.67 14.95 2.75
C CYS A 89 -13.55 15.89 2.29
N SER A 90 -13.88 17.18 2.17
CA SER A 90 -12.95 18.24 1.74
C SER A 90 -11.69 18.36 2.59
N GLN A 91 -11.80 18.06 3.90
CA GLN A 91 -10.69 18.18 4.84
C GLN A 91 -9.71 17.00 4.81
N CYS A 92 -10.20 15.76 4.76
CA CYS A 92 -9.34 14.58 4.79
C CYS A 92 -9.18 13.89 3.43
N GLN A 93 -9.81 14.41 2.38
CA GLN A 93 -9.76 13.86 1.02
C GLN A 93 -10.04 12.34 0.98
N GLY A 94 -11.01 11.88 1.76
CA GLY A 94 -11.36 10.46 1.84
C GLY A 94 -10.49 9.62 2.78
N GLN A 95 -9.44 10.17 3.41
CA GLN A 95 -8.59 9.41 4.34
C GLN A 95 -9.25 9.13 5.69
N GLY A 96 -10.28 9.88 6.07
CA GLY A 96 -10.95 9.76 7.39
C GLY A 96 -10.13 10.35 8.56
N GLU A 97 -8.87 10.66 8.33
CA GLU A 97 -7.92 11.13 9.34
C GLU A 97 -7.45 12.54 9.01
N TRP A 98 -7.28 13.35 10.05
CA TRP A 98 -6.71 14.69 9.93
C TRP A 98 -5.31 14.68 10.50
N ILE A 99 -4.35 14.99 9.65
CA ILE A 99 -2.92 14.94 9.95
C ILE A 99 -2.39 16.36 9.86
N ARG A 100 -1.78 16.85 10.93
CA ARG A 100 -1.04 18.12 10.86
C ARG A 100 0.25 17.88 10.10
N PRO A 101 0.70 18.80 9.25
CA PRO A 101 1.92 18.64 8.46
C PRO A 101 3.18 18.40 9.31
N ARG A 102 3.19 18.90 10.56
CA ARG A 102 4.27 18.70 11.54
C ARG A 102 4.32 17.28 12.11
N ASP A 103 3.20 16.59 12.11
CA ASP A 103 3.03 15.24 12.68
C ASP A 103 3.12 14.14 11.60
N CYS A 104 3.41 14.53 10.36
CA CYS A 104 3.67 13.60 9.26
C CYS A 104 4.90 12.74 9.57
N CYS A 105 4.83 11.46 9.18
CA CYS A 105 5.98 10.57 9.32
C CYS A 105 7.12 11.05 8.40
N LEU A 106 8.27 11.41 8.97
CA LEU A 106 9.45 11.87 8.23
C LEU A 106 9.98 10.83 7.24
N THR A 107 9.74 9.54 7.49
CA THR A 107 10.29 8.45 6.65
C THR A 107 9.46 8.21 5.39
N CYS A 108 8.14 8.42 5.43
CA CYS A 108 7.28 8.27 4.25
C CYS A 108 6.67 9.59 3.76
N ASN A 109 6.86 10.70 4.47
CA ASN A 109 6.27 12.01 4.18
C ASN A 109 4.76 11.92 3.90
N GLY A 110 4.04 11.16 4.73
CA GLY A 110 2.59 10.94 4.57
C GLY A 110 2.20 9.93 3.48
N ARG A 111 3.14 9.38 2.71
CA ARG A 111 2.85 8.44 1.60
C ARG A 111 2.53 7.02 2.05
N LYS A 112 2.68 6.69 3.33
CA LYS A 112 2.41 5.37 3.95
C LYS A 112 3.31 4.21 3.45
N VAL A 113 3.96 4.37 2.30
CA VAL A 113 4.89 3.40 1.69
C VAL A 113 6.30 3.98 1.54
N VAL A 114 7.29 3.09 1.54
CA VAL A 114 8.71 3.40 1.30
C VAL A 114 9.26 2.45 0.24
N ARG A 115 10.20 2.95 -0.58
CA ARG A 115 10.89 2.14 -1.59
C ARG A 115 12.05 1.41 -0.92
N GLU A 116 12.01 0.08 -0.91
CA GLU A 116 13.09 -0.76 -0.40
C GLU A 116 13.74 -1.52 -1.56
N LYS A 117 15.08 -1.52 -1.60
CA LYS A 117 15.87 -2.32 -2.54
C LYS A 117 16.04 -3.72 -1.94
N LYS A 118 15.53 -4.75 -2.61
CA LYS A 118 15.71 -6.14 -2.20
C LYS A 118 16.51 -6.89 -3.27
N ILE A 119 17.57 -7.56 -2.85
CA ILE A 119 18.35 -8.43 -3.70
C ILE A 119 17.69 -9.81 -3.67
N LEU A 120 17.23 -10.28 -4.83
CA LEU A 120 16.70 -11.62 -5.03
C LEU A 120 17.78 -12.47 -5.70
N SER A 121 18.04 -13.65 -5.13
CA SER A 121 18.90 -14.65 -5.77
C SER A 121 18.02 -15.53 -6.65
N VAL A 122 18.35 -15.57 -7.93
CA VAL A 122 17.67 -16.40 -8.92
C VAL A 122 18.62 -17.51 -9.33
N HIS A 123 18.15 -18.74 -9.20
CA HIS A 123 18.89 -19.94 -9.54
C HIS A 123 18.43 -20.41 -10.91
N LEU A 124 19.36 -20.54 -11.84
CA LEU A 124 19.20 -21.14 -13.17
C LEU A 124 19.46 -22.63 -13.06
N ASP A 125 18.39 -23.41 -13.18
CA ASP A 125 18.48 -24.85 -13.32
C ASP A 125 18.91 -25.21 -14.76
N LYS A 126 19.59 -26.35 -14.88
CA LYS A 126 20.19 -26.79 -16.15
C LYS A 126 19.08 -27.06 -17.17
N GLY A 127 19.21 -26.45 -18.35
CA GLY A 127 18.24 -26.63 -19.44
C GLY A 127 16.92 -25.86 -19.31
N GLU A 128 16.78 -24.97 -18.31
CA GLU A 128 15.56 -24.17 -18.14
C GLU A 128 15.69 -22.76 -18.76
N LEU A 129 14.84 -22.44 -19.75
CA LEU A 129 14.84 -21.15 -20.47
C LEU A 129 13.93 -20.08 -19.83
N GLY A 130 13.29 -20.36 -18.68
CA GLY A 130 12.30 -19.48 -18.07
C GLY A 130 12.40 -19.40 -16.55
N LEU A 131 13.06 -18.37 -16.03
CA LEU A 131 13.12 -18.13 -14.59
C LEU A 131 11.91 -17.37 -14.07
N ASN A 132 11.02 -18.06 -13.37
CA ASN A 132 10.06 -17.39 -12.50
C ASN A 132 10.74 -17.07 -11.16
N ALA A 133 11.27 -15.85 -11.01
CA ALA A 133 11.86 -15.36 -9.78
C ALA A 133 10.79 -15.02 -8.72
N GLU A 134 10.00 -16.00 -8.31
CA GLU A 134 8.90 -15.84 -7.37
C GLU A 134 9.23 -16.36 -5.96
N ARG A 135 10.38 -15.96 -5.43
CA ARG A 135 10.70 -16.19 -4.01
C ARG A 135 11.16 -14.91 -3.33
N GLY A 136 10.20 -14.01 -3.12
CA GLY A 136 10.48 -12.72 -2.48
C GLY A 136 9.32 -11.99 -1.82
N CYS A 137 8.07 -12.44 -2.01
CA CYS A 137 6.95 -11.97 -1.20
C CYS A 137 6.72 -12.99 -0.08
N PRO A 138 7.07 -12.70 1.19
CA PRO A 138 6.30 -13.29 2.26
C PRO A 138 4.85 -12.92 1.96
N LYS A 139 4.04 -13.93 1.62
CA LYS A 139 2.59 -13.84 1.79
C LYS A 139 2.41 -13.67 3.30
N THR A 140 2.56 -12.46 3.83
CA THR A 140 2.04 -12.17 5.15
C THR A 140 0.59 -12.62 5.10
N PRO A 141 0.15 -13.51 6.00
CA PRO A 141 -1.24 -13.90 6.03
C PRO A 141 -2.01 -12.61 6.23
N CYS A 142 -2.85 -12.27 5.26
CA CYS A 142 -3.85 -11.24 5.44
C CYS A 142 -4.76 -11.74 6.56
N ALA A 143 -4.38 -11.46 7.80
CA ALA A 143 -5.07 -11.89 8.99
C ALA A 143 -6.47 -11.27 8.97
N GLY A 144 -7.46 -12.16 8.91
CA GLY A 144 -8.81 -11.97 9.43
C GLY A 144 -9.61 -10.79 8.87
N ALA A 145 -10.49 -11.08 7.92
CA ALA A 145 -11.80 -10.46 7.89
C ALA A 145 -12.81 -11.60 7.84
N GLY A 146 -13.24 -12.03 9.02
CA GLY A 146 -14.35 -12.96 9.18
C GLY A 146 -15.67 -12.24 8.99
N ARG A 147 -16.57 -12.95 8.32
CA ARG A 147 -18.02 -12.77 8.11
C ARG A 147 -18.45 -11.47 7.43
#